data_AF-A0A7K2XAU1-F1
#
_entry.id   AF-A0A7K2XAU1-F1
#
_cell.length_a   1.000
_cell.length_b   1.000
_cell.length_c   1.000
_cell.angle_alpha   90.00
_cell.angle_beta   90.00
_cell.angle_gamma   90.00
#
_symmetry.space_group_name_H-M   'P 1'
#
loop_
_entity.id
_entity.type
_entity.pdbx_description
1 polymer ?
#
loop_
_entity_poly.entity_id
_entity_poly.type
_entity_poly.pdbx_seq_one_letter_code
_entity_poly.pdbx_strand_id
1 'polypeptide(L)'
;MAAPVPTHLSNPFFLEPAATDRARDRVETLIADFRTGAWAPTPLESRVAELLLASTAGDGMLTARRIRAALWEGDLVMTYENDGRFAQLLADLVPVLDEPELTSLDIVDAAGELTAAIAAAGSTALAA
;
A
#
# COMPACT_ATOMS: atom_id res chain seq x y z
N MET A 1 -7.74 20.10 46.78
CA MET A 1 -7.86 18.79 46.12
C MET A 1 -8.56 19.02 44.78
N ALA A 2 -7.79 19.11 43.70
CA ALA A 2 -8.22 18.99 42.30
C ALA A 2 -6.92 19.03 41.47
N ALA A 3 -6.50 17.89 40.93
CA ALA A 3 -5.36 17.82 40.03
C ALA A 3 -5.74 18.44 38.67
N PRO A 4 -4.84 19.16 37.98
CA PRO A 4 -5.12 19.63 36.63
C PRO A 4 -5.25 18.43 35.69
N VAL A 5 -6.36 18.39 34.96
CA VAL A 5 -6.64 17.42 33.90
C VAL A 5 -5.58 17.57 32.82
N PRO A 6 -4.84 16.51 32.42
CA PRO A 6 -3.85 16.62 31.36
C PRO A 6 -4.57 16.93 30.05
N THR A 7 -4.28 18.11 29.51
CA THR A 7 -4.77 18.58 28.21
C THR A 7 -3.97 17.89 27.11
N HIS A 8 -4.15 16.57 26.95
CA HIS A 8 -3.66 15.87 25.76
C HIS A 8 -4.76 15.90 24.69
N LEU A 9 -5.03 17.10 24.17
CA LEU A 9 -5.85 17.31 22.97
C LEU A 9 -4.93 17.77 21.83
N SER A 10 -3.91 16.97 21.53
CA SER A 10 -3.06 17.16 20.37
C SER A 10 -2.94 15.82 19.64
N ASN A 11 -3.95 15.51 18.84
CA ASN A 11 -3.68 15.20 17.44
C ASN A 11 -5.00 15.33 16.65
N PRO A 12 -5.27 16.47 15.98
CA PRO A 12 -6.22 16.44 14.89
C PRO A 12 -5.61 15.56 13.79
N PHE A 13 -6.47 14.77 13.16
CA PHE A 13 -6.21 13.85 12.06
C PHE A 13 -5.53 14.53 10.88
N PHE A 14 -4.24 14.80 11.01
CA PHE A 14 -3.35 15.14 9.94
C PHE A 14 -2.43 13.95 9.80
N LEU A 15 -2.32 13.40 8.59
CA LEU A 15 -1.19 12.60 8.20
C LEU A 15 0.08 13.29 8.70
N GLU A 16 0.78 12.62 9.61
CA GLU A 16 2.10 13.08 10.01
C GLU A 16 2.93 13.15 8.72
N PRO A 17 3.66 14.24 8.43
CA PRO A 17 4.52 14.31 7.23
C PRO A 17 5.41 13.07 7.09
N ALA A 18 5.81 12.50 8.23
CA ALA A 18 6.51 11.24 8.35
C ALA A 18 5.77 10.02 7.75
N ALA A 19 4.45 9.98 7.70
CA ALA A 19 3.69 8.90 7.07
C ALA A 19 3.76 8.97 5.53
N THR A 20 3.59 10.17 4.97
CA THR A 20 3.73 10.40 3.52
C THR A 20 5.16 10.16 3.05
N ASP A 21 6.16 10.65 3.80
CA ASP A 21 7.57 10.42 3.49
C ASP A 21 7.94 8.93 3.58
N ARG A 22 7.46 8.23 4.62
CA ARG A 22 7.65 6.77 4.74
C ARG A 22 7.01 6.01 3.57
N ALA A 23 5.80 6.38 3.17
CA ALA A 23 5.12 5.76 2.04
C ALA A 23 5.90 6.00 0.74
N ARG A 24 6.37 7.23 0.51
CA ARG A 24 7.21 7.59 -0.64
C ARG A 24 8.49 6.77 -0.70
N ASP A 25 9.29 6.81 0.37
CA ASP A 25 10.56 6.09 0.44
C ASP A 25 10.37 4.59 0.20
N ARG A 26 9.28 4.02 0.73
CA ARG A 26 8.96 2.60 0.57
C ARG A 26 8.48 2.26 -0.85
N VAL A 27 7.67 3.10 -1.48
CA VAL A 27 7.29 2.96 -2.90
C VAL A 27 8.55 2.99 -3.77
N GLU A 28 9.39 4.01 -3.61
CA GLU A 28 10.60 4.20 -4.41
C GLU A 28 11.59 3.04 -4.25
N THR A 29 11.83 2.62 -3.00
CA THR A 29 12.72 1.49 -2.69
C THR A 29 12.20 0.20 -3.29
N LEU A 30 10.90 -0.11 -3.13
CA LEU A 30 10.34 -1.36 -3.63
C LEU A 30 10.27 -1.39 -5.16
N ILE A 31 10.03 -0.24 -5.82
CA ILE A 31 10.15 -0.10 -7.28
C ILE A 31 11.57 -0.37 -7.74
N ALA A 32 12.58 0.20 -7.06
CA ALA A 32 13.98 -0.02 -7.40
C ALA A 32 14.39 -1.48 -7.24
N ASP A 33 14.01 -2.12 -6.12
CA ASP A 33 14.30 -3.53 -5.85
C ASP A 33 13.60 -4.45 -6.86
N PHE A 34 12.34 -4.14 -7.23
CA PHE A 34 11.61 -4.88 -8.25
C PHE A 34 12.28 -4.76 -9.63
N ARG A 35 12.68 -3.54 -10.05
CA ARG A 35 13.33 -3.30 -11.34
C ARG A 35 14.71 -3.93 -11.44
N THR A 36 15.44 -4.00 -10.34
CA THR A 36 16.77 -4.62 -10.29
C THR A 36 16.72 -6.14 -10.11
N GLY A 37 15.54 -6.70 -9.84
CA GLY A 37 15.36 -8.11 -9.52
C GLY A 37 15.87 -8.50 -8.13
N ALA A 38 16.25 -7.52 -7.29
CA ALA A 38 16.61 -7.75 -5.89
C ALA A 38 15.40 -8.21 -5.06
N TRP A 39 14.19 -7.92 -5.55
CA TRP A 39 12.93 -8.38 -5.00
C TRP A 39 12.01 -8.86 -6.12
N ALA A 40 11.29 -9.95 -5.87
CA ALA A 40 10.26 -10.47 -6.77
C ALA A 40 9.01 -10.83 -5.96
N PRO A 41 7.80 -10.55 -6.47
CA PRO A 41 6.57 -10.81 -5.73
C PRO A 41 6.31 -12.31 -5.61
N THR A 42 5.73 -12.72 -4.48
CA THR A 42 5.23 -14.09 -4.30
C THR A 42 3.90 -14.29 -5.04
N PRO A 43 3.47 -15.55 -5.27
CA PRO A 43 2.15 -15.81 -5.87
C PRO A 43 1.00 -15.17 -5.09
N LEU A 44 1.12 -15.06 -3.77
CA LEU A 44 0.13 -14.39 -2.93
C LEU A 44 0.14 -12.87 -3.17
N GLU A 45 1.31 -12.24 -3.19
CA GLU A 45 1.45 -10.81 -3.45
C GLU A 45 0.94 -10.43 -4.85
N SER A 46 1.23 -11.25 -5.86
CA SER A 46 0.67 -11.09 -7.20
C SER A 46 -0.85 -11.24 -7.22
N ARG A 47 -1.41 -12.20 -6.46
CA ARG A 47 -2.86 -12.36 -6.39
C ARG A 47 -3.55 -11.17 -5.73
N VAL A 48 -2.98 -10.62 -4.66
CA VAL A 48 -3.48 -9.40 -4.02
C VAL A 48 -3.41 -8.22 -5.00
N ALA A 49 -2.31 -8.08 -5.74
CA ALA A 49 -2.17 -7.03 -6.74
C ALA A 49 -3.20 -7.14 -7.87
N GLU A 50 -3.52 -8.36 -8.35
CA GLU A 50 -4.60 -8.58 -9.32
C GLU A 50 -5.97 -8.12 -8.79
N LEU A 51 -6.30 -8.45 -7.53
CA LEU A 51 -7.55 -8.02 -6.90
C LEU A 51 -7.63 -6.49 -6.81
N LEU A 52 -6.52 -5.84 -6.45
CA LEU A 52 -6.42 -4.39 -6.40
C LEU A 52 -6.64 -3.79 -7.79
N LEU A 53 -5.97 -4.28 -8.83
CA LEU A 53 -6.17 -3.81 -10.21
C LEU A 53 -7.60 -3.99 -10.70
N ALA A 54 -8.21 -5.15 -10.42
CA ALA A 54 -9.60 -5.39 -10.79
C ALA A 54 -10.54 -4.38 -10.10
N SER A 55 -10.25 -4.03 -8.84
CA SER A 55 -11.03 -3.04 -8.10
C SER A 55 -10.88 -1.60 -8.63
N THR A 56 -9.75 -1.28 -9.28
CA THR A 56 -9.47 0.03 -9.89
C THR A 56 -9.87 0.10 -11.37
N ALA A 57 -10.34 -0.98 -11.99
CA ALA A 57 -10.64 -1.03 -13.43
C ALA A 57 -11.71 -0.01 -13.90
N GLY A 58 -12.50 0.57 -12.99
CA GLY A 58 -13.51 1.57 -13.32
C GLY A 58 -13.00 3.02 -13.37
N ASP A 59 -12.11 3.41 -12.47
CA ASP A 59 -11.67 4.81 -12.29
C ASP A 59 -10.15 4.99 -12.23
N GLY A 60 -9.38 3.91 -12.26
CA GLY A 60 -7.92 3.91 -12.15
C GLY A 60 -7.40 4.23 -10.75
N MET A 61 -8.27 4.49 -9.77
CA MET A 61 -7.86 5.08 -8.49
C MET A 61 -7.66 4.01 -7.43
N LEU A 62 -6.44 3.89 -6.91
CA LEU A 62 -6.21 3.15 -5.67
C LEU A 62 -6.84 3.93 -4.51
N THR A 63 -7.59 3.26 -3.63
CA THR A 63 -8.18 3.89 -2.43
C THR A 63 -7.99 3.01 -1.22
N ALA A 64 -7.95 3.60 -0.02
CA ALA A 64 -7.84 2.85 1.23
C ALA A 64 -8.95 1.81 1.38
N ARG A 65 -10.18 2.14 0.95
CA ARG A 65 -11.31 1.21 0.94
C ARG A 65 -11.05 0.00 0.05
N ARG A 66 -10.50 0.20 -1.16
CA ARG A 66 -10.14 -0.88 -2.09
C ARG A 66 -9.01 -1.75 -1.55
N ILE A 67 -8.01 -1.15 -0.90
CA ILE A 67 -6.94 -1.91 -0.23
C ILE A 67 -7.50 -2.81 0.85
N ARG A 68 -8.30 -2.25 1.77
CA ARG A 68 -8.96 -3.03 2.84
C ARG A 68 -9.86 -4.11 2.26
N ALA A 69 -10.63 -3.80 1.21
CA ALA A 69 -11.49 -4.78 0.55
C ALA A 69 -10.69 -5.91 -0.08
N ALA A 70 -9.58 -5.65 -0.78
CA ALA A 70 -8.75 -6.71 -1.37
C ALA A 70 -8.12 -7.62 -0.31
N LEU A 71 -7.69 -7.05 0.82
CA LEU A 71 -7.17 -7.81 1.95
C LEU A 71 -8.26 -8.62 2.68
N TRP A 72 -9.51 -8.14 2.66
CA TRP A 72 -10.64 -8.78 3.35
C TRP A 72 -11.40 -9.80 2.46
N GLU A 73 -11.72 -9.46 1.21
CA GLU A 73 -12.40 -10.32 0.22
C GLU A 73 -11.56 -11.53 -0.18
N GLY A 74 -10.26 -11.55 0.14
CA GLY A 74 -9.40 -12.70 -0.10
C GLY A 74 -9.46 -13.81 0.94
N ASP A 75 -9.91 -13.56 2.18
CA ASP A 75 -9.51 -14.38 3.36
C ASP A 75 -7.98 -14.66 3.36
N LEU A 76 -7.22 -13.71 2.78
CA LEU A 76 -5.80 -13.82 2.55
C LEU A 76 -5.12 -13.17 3.75
N VAL A 77 -4.78 -13.99 4.73
CA VAL A 77 -3.76 -13.59 5.70
C VAL A 77 -2.48 -13.42 4.88
N MET A 78 -2.07 -12.17 4.61
CA MET A 78 -0.69 -11.87 4.26
C MET A 78 0.15 -12.33 5.44
N THR A 79 0.53 -13.60 5.41
CA THR A 79 1.62 -14.12 6.22
C THR A 79 2.85 -13.31 5.84
N TYR A 80 3.82 -13.23 6.75
CA TYR A 80 5.05 -12.47 6.56
C TYR A 80 5.95 -13.15 5.50
N GLU A 81 5.43 -13.33 4.29
CA GLU A 81 6.15 -13.76 3.10
C GLU A 81 6.95 -12.58 2.57
N ASN A 82 8.14 -12.86 2.04
CA ASN A 82 8.97 -11.84 1.39
C ASN A 82 9.27 -10.63 2.30
N ASP A 83 9.52 -10.92 3.58
CA ASP A 83 9.70 -9.96 4.67
C ASP A 83 8.49 -9.01 4.88
N GLY A 84 7.32 -9.35 4.34
CA GLY A 84 6.13 -8.51 4.41
C GLY A 84 6.27 -7.19 3.66
N ARG A 85 7.20 -7.06 2.71
CA ARG A 85 7.49 -5.78 2.06
C ARG A 85 6.28 -5.20 1.33
N PHE A 86 5.54 -6.03 0.60
CA PHE A 86 4.31 -5.59 -0.07
C PHE A 86 3.18 -5.28 0.94
N ALA A 87 3.05 -6.09 1.99
CA ALA A 87 2.07 -5.84 3.05
C ALA A 87 2.34 -4.51 3.79
N GLN A 88 3.60 -4.22 4.08
CA GLN A 88 4.03 -2.99 4.74
C GLN A 88 3.84 -1.78 3.84
N LEU A 89 4.09 -1.91 2.53
CA LEU A 89 3.74 -0.88 1.57
C LEU A 89 2.25 -0.53 1.61
N LEU A 90 1.38 -1.54 1.54
CA LEU A 90 -0.07 -1.33 1.60
C LEU A 90 -0.50 -0.68 2.93
N ALA A 91 0.10 -1.10 4.05
CA ALA A 91 -0.16 -0.52 5.36
C ALA A 91 0.25 0.95 5.46
N ASP A 92 1.38 1.34 4.85
CA ASP A 92 1.86 2.71 4.81
C ASP A 92 1.03 3.58 3.84
N LEU A 93 0.45 2.99 2.78
CA LEU A 93 -0.42 3.67 1.82
C LEU A 93 -1.84 3.93 2.33
N VAL A 94 -2.41 3.04 3.15
CA VAL A 94 -3.78 3.20 3.68
C VAL A 94 -4.03 4.56 4.35
N PRO A 95 -3.20 5.03 5.31
CA PRO A 95 -3.43 6.33 5.93
C PRO A 95 -3.28 7.47 4.92
N VAL A 96 -2.35 7.34 3.95
CA VAL A 96 -2.15 8.34 2.88
C VAL A 96 -3.43 8.45 2.03
N LEU A 97 -4.03 7.31 1.66
CA LEU A 97 -5.22 7.28 0.83
C LEU A 97 -6.53 7.66 1.56
N ASP A 98 -6.56 7.63 2.90
CA ASP A 98 -7.70 8.08 3.70
C ASP A 98 -7.77 9.63 3.78
N GLU A 99 -6.66 10.34 3.56
CA GLU A 99 -6.60 11.82 3.55
C GLU A 99 -6.13 12.36 2.19
N PRO A 100 -6.95 12.26 1.12
CA PRO A 100 -6.57 12.60 -0.25
C PRO A 100 -6.19 14.08 -0.45
N GLU A 101 -6.56 14.98 0.48
CA GLU A 101 -6.23 16.41 0.44
C GLU A 101 -4.74 16.69 0.71
N LEU A 102 -4.03 15.75 1.35
CA LEU A 102 -2.60 15.86 1.69
C LEU A 102 -1.73 14.89 0.90
N THR A 103 -2.36 14.16 -0.02
CA THR A 103 -1.72 13.07 -0.75
C THR A 103 -1.13 13.58 -2.05
N SER A 104 0.16 13.37 -2.19
CA SER A 104 0.87 13.65 -3.42
C SER A 104 0.47 12.59 -4.47
N LEU A 105 -0.21 13.03 -5.54
CA LEU A 105 -0.77 12.15 -6.58
C LEU A 105 0.30 11.26 -7.25
N ASP A 106 1.54 11.76 -7.35
CA ASP A 106 2.70 11.02 -7.85
C ASP A 106 2.98 9.72 -7.07
N ILE A 107 2.81 9.74 -5.74
CA ILE A 107 3.02 8.55 -4.89
C ILE A 107 1.92 7.51 -5.14
N VAL A 108 0.68 7.97 -5.32
CA VAL A 108 -0.47 7.08 -5.58
C VAL A 108 -0.36 6.45 -6.96
N ASP A 109 0.02 7.24 -7.97
CA ASP A 109 0.25 6.75 -9.33
C ASP A 109 1.39 5.73 -9.35
N ALA A 110 2.53 6.03 -8.69
CA ALA A 110 3.66 5.10 -8.59
C ALA A 110 3.29 3.80 -7.85
N ALA A 111 2.49 3.88 -6.79
CA ALA A 111 1.97 2.69 -6.10
C ALA A 111 1.02 1.87 -6.98
N GLY A 112 0.17 2.53 -7.77
CA GLY A 112 -0.69 1.89 -8.77
C GLY A 112 0.11 1.18 -9.85
N GLU A 113 1.14 1.83 -10.40
CA GLU A 113 2.05 1.25 -11.38
C GLU A 113 2.79 0.02 -10.82
N LEU A 114 3.30 0.11 -9.60
CA LEU A 114 3.96 -1.02 -8.94
C LEU A 114 2.99 -2.19 -8.75
N THR A 115 1.76 -1.91 -8.30
CA THR A 115 0.71 -2.94 -8.19
C THR A 115 0.41 -3.57 -9.54
N ALA A 116 0.36 -2.77 -10.62
CA ALA A 116 0.19 -3.27 -11.97
C ALA A 116 1.31 -4.23 -12.41
N ALA A 117 2.55 -3.84 -12.12
CA ALA A 117 3.72 -4.65 -12.45
C ALA A 117 3.77 -5.96 -11.65
N ILE A 118 3.41 -5.93 -10.36
CA ILE A 118 3.36 -7.13 -9.50
C ILE A 118 2.32 -8.15 -9.98
N ALA A 119 1.15 -7.69 -10.42
CA ALA A 119 0.13 -8.56 -11.00
C ALA A 119 0.61 -9.20 -12.32
N ALA A 120 1.26 -8.41 -13.18
CA ALA A 120 1.81 -8.91 -14.45
C ALA A 120 2.91 -9.97 -14.25
N ALA A 121 3.75 -9.80 -13.22
CA ALA A 121 4.80 -10.76 -12.86
C ALA A 121 4.23 -12.11 -12.39
N GLY A 122 3.12 -12.11 -11.64
CA GLY A 122 2.45 -13.35 -11.24
C GLY A 122 1.81 -14.09 -12.41
N SER A 123 1.25 -13.35 -13.37
CA SER A 123 0.70 -13.93 -14.61
C SER A 123 1.78 -14.60 -15.48
N THR A 124 3.03 -14.13 -15.41
CA THR A 124 4.16 -14.76 -16.13
C THR A 124 4.69 -16.00 -15.43
N ALA A 125 4.68 -16.03 -14.09
CA ALA A 125 5.10 -17.20 -13.31
C ALA A 125 4.14 -18.40 -13.43
N LEU A 126 2.85 -18.17 -13.72
CA LEU A 126 1.87 -19.24 -13.95
C LEU A 126 1.95 -19.86 -15.36
N ALA A 127 2.67 -19.21 -16.28
CA ALA A 127 2.79 -19.63 -17.69
C ALA A 127 4.14 -20.32 -18.02
N ALA A 128 5.03 -20.48 -17.03
CA ALA A 128 6.33 -21.15 -17.14
C ALA A 128 6.29 -22.54 -16.49
#